data_AF-A0A832ZQW0-F1
#
_entry.id   AF-A0A832ZQW0-F1
#
_cell.length_a   1.000
_cell.length_b   1.000
_cell.length_c   1.000
_cell.angle_alpha   90.00
_cell.angle_beta   90.00
_cell.angle_gamma   90.00
#
_symmetry.space_group_name_H-M   'P 1'
#
loop_
_entity.id
_entity.type
_entity.pdbx_description
1 polymer ?
#
loop_
_entity_poly.entity_id
_entity_poly.type
_entity_poly.pdbx_seq_one_letter_code
_entity_poly.pdbx_strand_id
1 'polypeptide(L)'
;VPTALIPGYLEKPSGGVQGEIEREVLEAEGVDLSAFRRFRKYATGGGRRKILERAEGFKVAGDVVSFYLPKGAYATAVLREIMKPSSPEGFVFTKGSPSGLSGGQ
;
A
#
# COMPACT_ATOMS: atom_id res chain seq x y z
N VAL A 1 1.15 -7.58 -15.33
CA VAL A 1 0.98 -7.41 -13.86
C VAL A 1 -0.30 -6.64 -13.65
N PRO A 2 -1.23 -7.10 -12.79
CA PRO A 2 -2.47 -6.36 -12.53
C PRO A 2 -2.15 -4.98 -11.96
N THR A 3 -2.98 -4.01 -12.30
CA THR A 3 -2.85 -2.62 -11.82
C THR A 3 -4.17 -2.15 -11.23
N ALA A 4 -4.08 -1.24 -10.26
CA ALA A 4 -5.22 -0.52 -9.71
C ALA A 4 -5.20 0.95 -10.15
N LEU A 5 -6.39 1.54 -10.12
CA LEU A 5 -6.61 2.95 -10.34
C LEU A 5 -5.92 3.80 -9.25
N ILE A 6 -5.13 4.78 -9.66
CA ILE A 6 -4.82 5.97 -8.86
C ILE A 6 -5.82 7.04 -9.29
N PRO A 7 -6.75 7.45 -8.42
CA PRO A 7 -7.77 8.44 -8.77
C PRO A 7 -7.17 9.76 -9.29
N GLY A 8 -7.78 10.29 -10.34
CA GLY A 8 -7.46 11.59 -10.92
C GLY A 8 -8.43 11.94 -12.04
N TYR A 9 -8.33 13.16 -12.60
CA TYR A 9 -9.37 13.69 -13.48
C TYR A 9 -9.33 13.17 -14.93
N LEU A 10 -8.23 12.50 -15.34
CA LEU A 10 -8.09 11.94 -16.70
C LEU A 10 -8.28 10.42 -16.72
N GLU A 11 -7.87 9.74 -15.66
CA GLU A 11 -7.96 8.29 -15.57
C GLU A 11 -9.42 7.84 -15.38
N LYS A 12 -9.77 6.69 -15.94
CA LYS A 12 -11.12 6.11 -15.84
C LYS A 12 -11.06 4.77 -15.13
N PRO A 13 -12.14 4.37 -14.42
CA PRO A 13 -12.29 3.00 -13.98
C PRO A 13 -12.17 2.01 -15.15
N SER A 14 -11.71 0.82 -14.84
CA SER A 14 -11.54 -0.28 -15.79
C SER A 14 -12.88 -0.75 -16.37
N GLY A 15 -12.82 -1.64 -17.36
CA GLY A 15 -13.99 -2.40 -17.83
C GLY A 15 -14.28 -3.63 -16.97
N GLY A 16 -15.48 -4.21 -17.17
CA GLY A 16 -15.92 -5.45 -16.51
C GLY A 16 -15.93 -5.38 -14.98
N VAL A 17 -15.76 -6.54 -14.34
CA VAL A 17 -15.82 -6.72 -12.87
C VAL A 17 -14.79 -5.83 -12.15
N GLN A 18 -13.57 -5.70 -12.68
CA GLN A 18 -12.56 -4.81 -12.08
C GLN A 18 -13.03 -3.35 -12.05
N GLY A 19 -13.71 -2.92 -13.10
CA GLY A 19 -14.31 -1.59 -13.16
C GLY A 19 -15.43 -1.39 -12.16
N GLU A 20 -16.24 -2.42 -11.92
CA GLU A 20 -17.34 -2.39 -10.94
C GLU A 20 -16.78 -2.23 -9.53
N ILE A 21 -15.75 -3.00 -9.17
CA ILE A 21 -15.04 -2.86 -7.89
C ILE A 21 -14.44 -1.45 -7.74
N GLU A 22 -13.79 -0.92 -8.77
CA GLU A 22 -13.22 0.43 -8.74
C GLU A 22 -14.31 1.50 -8.56
N ARG A 23 -15.48 1.35 -9.20
CA ARG A 23 -16.60 2.29 -9.05
C ARG A 23 -17.24 2.20 -7.67
N GLU A 24 -17.44 0.99 -7.14
CA GLU A 24 -18.03 0.76 -5.82
C GLU A 24 -17.17 1.41 -4.72
N VAL A 25 -15.85 1.27 -4.78
CA VAL A 25 -14.94 1.93 -3.82
C VAL A 25 -14.99 3.45 -3.95
N LEU A 26 -14.98 3.99 -5.17
CA LEU A 26 -15.09 5.44 -5.38
C LEU A 26 -16.41 6.01 -4.83
N GLU A 27 -17.52 5.28 -5.01
CA GLU A 27 -18.83 5.67 -4.49
C GLU A 27 -18.88 5.60 -2.95
N ALA A 28 -18.40 4.50 -2.36
CA ALA A 28 -18.35 4.31 -0.92
C ALA A 28 -17.52 5.39 -0.21
N GLU A 29 -16.42 5.83 -0.83
CA GLU A 29 -15.55 6.90 -0.33
C GLU A 29 -16.03 8.30 -0.74
N GLY A 30 -17.12 8.43 -1.52
CA GLY A 30 -17.66 9.72 -1.98
C GLY A 30 -16.72 10.50 -2.91
N VAL A 31 -15.88 9.81 -3.67
CA VAL A 31 -14.82 10.41 -4.51
C VAL A 31 -15.34 10.70 -5.92
N ASP A 32 -15.50 11.99 -6.24
CA ASP A 32 -15.70 12.46 -7.61
C ASP A 32 -14.33 12.71 -8.30
N LEU A 33 -14.04 11.96 -9.37
CA LEU A 33 -12.82 12.11 -10.16
C LEU A 33 -12.67 13.52 -10.76
N SER A 34 -13.78 14.22 -11.02
CA SER A 34 -13.76 15.59 -11.54
C SER A 34 -13.18 16.59 -10.52
N ALA A 35 -13.21 16.28 -9.23
CA ALA A 35 -12.67 17.13 -8.17
C ALA A 35 -11.13 17.28 -8.28
N PHE A 36 -10.45 16.30 -8.86
CA PHE A 36 -8.98 16.31 -9.04
C PHE A 36 -8.48 17.34 -10.05
N ARG A 37 -9.35 18.14 -10.70
CA ARG A 37 -8.95 19.32 -11.51
C ARG A 37 -9.44 20.65 -10.96
N ARG A 38 -10.12 20.66 -9.80
CA ARG A 38 -10.75 21.87 -9.24
C ARG A 38 -9.75 22.99 -8.96
N PHE A 39 -8.52 22.64 -8.56
CA PHE A 39 -7.44 23.59 -8.31
C PHE A 39 -6.27 23.31 -9.25
N ARG A 40 -6.02 24.20 -10.22
CA ARG A 40 -5.02 24.01 -11.29
C ARG A 40 -3.64 23.58 -10.79
N LYS A 41 -3.18 24.13 -9.65
CA LYS A 41 -1.85 23.83 -9.08
C LYS A 41 -1.74 22.40 -8.53
N TYR A 42 -2.86 21.81 -8.12
CA TYR A 42 -2.93 20.48 -7.53
C TYR A 42 -3.61 19.47 -8.47
N ALA A 43 -3.87 19.89 -9.71
CA ALA A 43 -4.56 19.05 -10.66
C ALA A 43 -3.72 17.81 -10.98
N THR A 44 -4.30 16.63 -10.83
CA THR A 44 -3.64 15.36 -11.14
C THR A 44 -4.50 14.52 -12.07
N GLY A 45 -3.91 14.09 -13.19
CA GLY A 45 -4.57 13.21 -14.15
C GLY A 45 -4.91 11.84 -13.56
N GLY A 46 -4.26 11.45 -12.45
CA GLY A 46 -4.33 10.10 -11.90
C GLY A 46 -3.39 9.17 -12.62
N GLY A 47 -3.70 7.88 -12.60
CA GLY A 47 -2.98 6.88 -13.40
C GLY A 47 -3.25 5.46 -12.94
N ARG A 48 -2.34 4.54 -13.27
CA ARG A 48 -2.41 3.14 -12.87
C ARG A 48 -1.15 2.75 -12.13
N ARG A 49 -1.30 1.93 -11.09
CA ARG A 49 -0.15 1.39 -10.33
C ARG A 49 -0.26 -0.11 -10.19
N LYS A 50 0.88 -0.79 -10.30
CA LYS A 50 0.96 -2.23 -10.02
C LYS A 50 0.50 -2.48 -8.58
N ILE A 51 -0.36 -3.48 -8.41
CA ILE A 51 -0.82 -3.90 -7.07
C ILE A 51 0.06 -4.99 -6.46
N LEU A 52 0.89 -5.63 -7.27
CA LEU A 52 1.82 -6.67 -6.84
C LEU A 52 3.23 -6.24 -7.21
N GLU A 53 4.10 -6.20 -6.21
CA GLU A 53 5.54 -6.06 -6.38
C GLU A 53 6.22 -7.32 -5.88
N ARG A 54 7.24 -7.78 -6.62
CA ARG A 54 8.00 -8.96 -6.25
C ARG A 54 9.29 -8.52 -5.58
N ALA A 55 9.53 -9.04 -4.38
CA ALA A 55 10.84 -8.94 -3.72
C ALA A 55 11.82 -9.88 -4.44
N GLU A 56 12.86 -9.32 -5.05
CA GLU A 56 13.87 -10.08 -5.79
C GLU A 56 15.04 -10.44 -4.88
N GLY A 57 15.67 -11.60 -5.14
CA GLY A 57 16.84 -12.05 -4.38
C GLY A 57 16.57 -12.24 -2.89
N PHE A 58 15.36 -12.66 -2.53
CA PHE A 58 14.93 -12.82 -1.15
C PHE A 58 15.77 -13.87 -0.41
N LYS A 59 16.37 -13.49 0.72
CA LYS A 59 17.18 -14.35 1.59
C LYS A 59 16.81 -14.11 3.05
N VAL A 60 16.89 -15.17 3.85
CA VAL A 60 16.65 -15.15 5.30
C VAL A 60 17.86 -15.78 5.99
N ALA A 61 18.39 -15.10 7.00
CA ALA A 61 19.47 -15.58 7.85
C ALA A 61 19.15 -15.20 9.31
N GLY A 62 18.62 -16.15 10.09
CA GLY A 62 18.11 -15.86 11.43
C GLY A 62 16.93 -14.88 11.38
N ASP A 63 17.08 -13.75 12.06
CA ASP A 63 16.12 -12.64 12.09
C ASP A 63 16.38 -11.58 11.01
N VAL A 64 17.39 -11.78 10.16
CA VAL A 64 17.74 -10.86 9.07
C VAL A 64 17.09 -11.32 7.76
N VAL A 65 16.37 -10.40 7.12
CA VAL A 65 15.77 -10.58 5.79
C VAL A 65 16.39 -9.58 4.82
N SER A 66 16.85 -10.06 3.66
CA SER A 66 17.41 -9.21 2.59
C SER A 66 16.71 -9.46 1.26
N PHE A 67 16.35 -8.39 0.55
CA PHE A 67 15.76 -8.44 -0.78
C PHE A 67 15.94 -7.11 -1.51
N TYR A 68 15.74 -7.11 -2.82
CA TYR A 68 15.65 -5.91 -3.65
C TYR A 68 14.20 -5.60 -3.99
N LEU A 69 13.88 -4.30 -4.06
CA LEU A 69 12.61 -3.78 -4.54
C LEU A 69 12.85 -2.65 -5.57
N PRO A 70 12.00 -2.54 -6.60
CA PRO A 70 12.07 -1.43 -7.53
C PRO A 70 11.76 -0.09 -6.86
N LYS A 71 12.17 1.01 -7.48
CA LYS A 71 11.90 2.36 -6.99
C LYS A 71 10.40 2.57 -6.77
N GLY A 72 10.07 3.19 -5.63
CA GLY A 72 8.70 3.49 -5.24
C GLY A 72 7.98 2.36 -4.51
N ALA A 73 8.53 1.14 -4.45
CA ALA A 73 8.04 0.09 -3.56
C ALA A 73 8.62 0.27 -2.14
N TYR A 74 7.87 -0.18 -1.13
CA TYR A 74 8.22 0.01 0.27
C TYR A 74 8.59 -1.32 0.92
N ALA A 75 9.75 -1.39 1.59
CA ALA A 75 10.17 -2.58 2.33
C ALA A 75 9.19 -2.97 3.44
N THR A 76 8.48 -1.99 4.02
CA THR A 76 7.45 -2.22 5.02
C THR A 76 6.26 -3.03 4.49
N ALA A 77 5.95 -2.94 3.19
CA ALA A 77 4.91 -3.78 2.59
C ALA A 77 5.32 -5.26 2.59
N VAL A 78 6.60 -5.56 2.32
CA VAL A 78 7.14 -6.93 2.41
C VAL A 78 7.19 -7.40 3.86
N LEU A 79 7.64 -6.55 4.78
CA LEU A 79 7.67 -6.89 6.21
C LEU A 79 6.26 -7.17 6.76
N ARG A 80 5.24 -6.41 6.34
CA ARG A 80 3.85 -6.65 6.72
C ARG A 80 3.39 -8.05 6.32
N GLU A 81 3.80 -8.53 5.14
CA GLU A 81 3.49 -9.88 4.69
C GLU A 81 4.22 -10.98 5.46
N ILE A 82 5.42 -10.69 5.99
CA ILE A 82 6.18 -11.64 6.82
C ILE A 82 5.63 -11.68 8.24
N MET A 83 5.42 -10.50 8.85
CA MET A 83 5.05 -10.38 10.26
C MET A 83 3.56 -10.58 10.52
N LYS A 84 2.71 -10.43 9.50
CA LYS A 84 1.24 -10.59 9.56
C LYS A 84 0.61 -9.89 10.78
N PRO A 85 0.81 -8.57 10.97
CA PRO A 85 0.24 -7.85 12.09
C PRO A 85 -1.29 -7.92 12.07
N SER A 86 -1.92 -7.90 13.25
CA SER A 86 -3.37 -7.96 13.41
C SER A 86 -4.09 -6.68 12.97
N SER A 87 -3.37 -5.56 12.81
CA SER A 87 -3.92 -4.29 12.35
C SER A 87 -3.23 -3.78 11.08
N PRO A 88 -3.92 -2.99 10.24
CA PRO A 88 -3.35 -2.42 9.02
C PRO A 88 -2.21 -1.43 9.29
N GLU A 89 -2.24 -0.72 10.42
CA GLU A 89 -1.17 0.18 10.88
C GLU A 89 0.11 -0.56 11.28
N GLY A 90 0.02 -1.88 11.46
CA GLY A 90 1.13 -2.72 11.87
C GLY A 90 1.28 -2.80 13.39
N PHE A 91 2.52 -3.01 13.86
CA PHE A 91 2.82 -2.97 15.28
C PHE A 91 3.02 -1.52 15.70
N VAL A 92 2.07 -0.98 16.46
CA VAL A 92 2.24 0.33 17.10
C VAL A 92 3.18 0.15 18.28
N PHE A 93 4.41 0.65 18.16
CA PHE A 93 5.31 0.77 19.31
C PHE A 93 4.80 1.88 20.22
N THR A 94 3.89 1.54 21.13
CA THR A 94 3.46 2.47 22.18
C THR A 94 4.65 2.75 23.09
N LYS A 95 5.10 4.00 23.12
CA LYS A 95 6.13 4.47 24.05
C LYS A 95 5.55 4.43 25.46
N GLY A 96 5.54 3.25 26.10
CA GLY A 96 4.84 3.07 27.38
C GLY A 96 4.64 1.63 27.89
N SER A 97 5.41 0.63 27.45
CA SER A 97 5.48 -0.64 28.19
C SER A 97 6.92 -1.08 28.38
N PRO A 98 7.52 -0.80 29.55
CA PRO A 98 8.74 -1.46 29.97
C PRO A 98 8.34 -2.82 30.58
N SER A 99 8.15 -3.84 29.76
CA SER A 99 8.07 -5.22 30.26
C SER A 99 8.30 -6.23 29.13
N GLY A 100 9.56 -6.35 28.71
CA GLY A 100 10.01 -7.41 27.80
C GLY A 100 11.45 -7.87 28.01
N LEU A 101 12.18 -7.26 28.96
CA LEU A 101 13.49 -7.72 29.40
C LEU A 101 13.47 -7.92 30.92
N SER A 102 12.84 -9.01 31.35
CA SER A 102 13.26 -9.76 32.54
C SER A 102 13.81 -11.06 31.96
N GLY A 103 15.11 -11.31 31.92
CA GLY A 103 16.04 -11.32 33.03
C GLY A 103 16.75 -12.66 32.89
N GLY A 104 18.08 -12.63 32.78
CA GLY A 104 18.85 -13.85 32.81
C GLY A 104 18.65 -14.58 34.13
N GLN A 105 18.49 -15.89 34.04
CA GLN A 105 19.32 -16.86 34.76
C GLN A 105 19.63 -18.00 33.79
#